data_AF-A0A966SWG8-F1
#
_entry.id   AF-A0A966SWG8-F1
#
_cell.length_a   1.000
_cell.length_b   1.000
_cell.length_c   1.000
_cell.angle_alpha   90.00
_cell.angle_beta   90.00
_cell.angle_gamma   90.00
#
_symmetry.space_group_name_H-M   'P 1'
#
loop_
_entity.id
_entity.type
_entity.pdbx_description
1 polymer ?
#
loop_
_entity_poly.entity_id
_entity_poly.type
_entity_poly.pdbx_seq_one_letter_code
_entity_poly.pdbx_strand_id
1 'polypeptide(L)'
;MPTINQLVRKPRRTVAKRNKVPALQACPQKRGVCTQVKTVTPKKPNSALRKVARIRLTNSQEVFGYIPGEGHNLQEHSVVL
;
A
#
# COMPACT_ATOMS: atom_id res chain seq x y z
N MET A 1 21.46 9.33 31.36
CA MET A 1 20.37 8.62 32.06
C MET A 1 19.48 9.67 32.73
N PRO A 2 18.19 9.78 32.40
CA PRO A 2 17.35 10.85 32.96
C PRO A 2 16.98 10.59 34.41
N THR A 3 16.90 11.64 35.23
CA THR A 3 16.49 11.56 36.64
C THR A 3 14.97 11.41 36.78
N ILE A 4 14.50 10.89 37.92
CA ILE A 4 13.06 10.72 38.19
C ILE A 4 12.31 12.06 38.05
N ASN A 5 12.87 13.16 38.56
CA ASN A 5 12.28 14.49 38.43
C ASN A 5 12.19 14.99 36.98
N GLN A 6 13.11 14.57 36.10
CA GLN A 6 13.01 14.86 34.66
C GLN A 6 11.87 14.10 34.01
N LEU A 7 11.63 12.85 34.42
CA LEU A 7 10.51 12.04 33.91
C LEU A 7 9.15 12.52 34.45
N VAL A 8 9.09 13.03 35.68
CA VAL A 8 7.89 13.65 36.26
C VAL A 8 7.53 14.94 35.52
N ARG A 9 8.52 15.79 35.21
CA ARG A 9 8.30 17.04 34.45
C ARG A 9 8.05 16.80 32.97
N LYS A 10 8.71 15.79 32.38
CA LYS A 10 8.62 15.43 30.96
C LYS A 10 8.57 13.90 30.82
N PRO A 11 7.37 13.29 30.80
CA PRO A 11 7.24 11.85 30.68
C PRO A 11 7.77 11.37 29.32
N ARG A 12 8.23 10.12 29.27
CA ARG A 12 8.61 9.50 28.00
C ARG A 12 7.39 9.39 27.10
N ARG A 13 7.55 9.75 25.83
CA ARG A 13 6.52 9.58 24.81
C ARG A 13 6.91 8.45 23.88
N THR A 14 5.96 7.58 23.57
CA THR A 14 6.13 6.59 22.52
C THR A 14 6.19 7.29 21.17
N VAL A 15 7.15 6.91 20.33
CA VAL A 15 7.23 7.43 18.96
C VAL A 15 6.10 6.85 18.13
N ALA A 16 5.27 7.72 17.53
CA ALA A 16 4.20 7.29 16.66
C ALA A 16 4.76 6.65 15.38
N LYS A 17 4.31 5.44 15.05
CA LYS A 17 4.67 4.74 13.81
C LYS A 17 3.69 5.13 12.71
N ARG A 18 4.20 5.42 11.50
CA ARG A 18 3.35 5.68 10.33
C ARG A 18 2.79 4.36 9.78
N ASN A 19 1.50 4.36 9.44
CA ASN A 19 0.90 3.24 8.74
C ASN A 19 1.43 3.20 7.29
N LYS A 20 1.92 2.03 6.86
CA LYS A 20 2.43 1.81 5.50
C LYS A 20 1.30 1.74 4.45
N VAL A 21 0.08 1.43 4.88
CA VAL A 21 -1.09 1.21 4.01
C VAL A 21 -2.27 2.11 4.42
N PRO A 22 -2.15 3.44 4.27
CA PRO A 22 -3.22 4.36 4.65
C PRO A 22 -4.49 4.15 3.81
N ALA A 23 -4.35 3.69 2.57
CA ALA A 23 -5.46 3.47 1.65
C ALA A 23 -6.43 2.38 2.09
N LEU A 24 -6.00 1.44 2.92
CA LEU A 24 -6.88 0.39 3.43
C LEU A 24 -7.71 0.84 4.65
N GLN A 25 -7.40 1.98 5.28
CA GLN A 25 -8.15 2.53 6.42
C GLN A 25 -8.51 1.46 7.49
N ALA A 26 -7.53 0.67 7.91
CA ALA A 26 -7.67 -0.43 8.86
C ALA A 26 -8.61 -1.60 8.45
N CYS A 27 -9.08 -1.64 7.20
CA CYS A 27 -9.73 -2.81 6.62
C CYS A 27 -8.68 -3.81 6.11
N PRO A 28 -8.92 -5.13 6.20
CA PRO A 28 -8.00 -6.14 5.67
C PRO A 28 -7.93 -6.13 4.13
N GLN A 29 -9.06 -5.90 3.45
CA GLN A 29 -9.15 -5.71 2.01
C GLN A 29 -10.16 -4.60 1.68
N LYS A 30 -10.01 -3.99 0.49
CA LYS A 30 -11.01 -3.06 -0.06
C LYS A 30 -11.18 -3.34 -1.54
N ARG A 31 -12.44 -3.46 -1.96
CA ARG A 31 -12.80 -3.59 -3.37
C ARG A 31 -12.34 -2.34 -4.14
N GLY A 32 -11.98 -2.52 -5.41
CA GLY A 32 -11.64 -1.44 -6.31
C GLY A 32 -11.92 -1.78 -7.77
N VAL A 33 -11.77 -0.77 -8.61
CA VAL A 33 -11.93 -0.87 -10.06
C VAL A 33 -10.59 -0.55 -10.73
N CYS A 34 -10.14 -1.40 -11.64
CA CYS A 34 -8.93 -1.18 -12.42
C CYS A 34 -9.11 0.01 -13.37
N THR A 35 -8.26 1.02 -13.24
CA THR A 35 -8.23 2.16 -14.19
C THR A 35 -7.27 1.90 -15.34
N GLN A 36 -6.15 1.20 -15.09
CA GLN A 36 -5.18 0.86 -16.12
C GLN A 36 -4.44 -0.42 -15.74
N VAL A 37 -4.28 -1.34 -16.68
CA VAL A 37 -3.43 -2.53 -16.53
C VAL A 37 -2.15 -2.33 -17.35
N LYS A 38 -0.98 -2.48 -16.72
CA LYS A 38 0.31 -2.26 -17.39
C LYS A 38 1.42 -3.13 -16.81
N THR A 39 2.54 -3.19 -17.53
CA THR A 39 3.76 -3.84 -17.07
C THR A 39 4.78 -2.79 -16.59
N VAL A 40 5.55 -3.12 -15.55
CA VAL A 40 6.58 -2.24 -14.97
C VAL A 40 7.86 -3.04 -14.77
N THR A 41 9.02 -2.43 -15.04
CA THR A 41 10.33 -3.04 -14.77
C THR A 41 10.72 -2.86 -13.30
N PRO A 42 11.25 -3.91 -12.62
CA PRO A 42 11.70 -3.80 -11.25
C PRO A 42 12.97 -2.95 -11.14
N LYS A 43 13.28 -2.49 -9.92
CA LYS A 43 14.57 -1.84 -9.65
C LYS A 43 15.72 -2.86 -9.80
N LYS A 44 16.85 -2.40 -10.34
CA LYS A 44 18.14 -3.13 -10.36
C LYS A 44 18.44 -3.70 -8.96
N PRO A 45 18.93 -4.95 -8.80
CA PRO A 45 19.60 -5.84 -9.78
C PRO A 45 18.67 -6.71 -10.63
N ASN A 46 17.37 -6.67 -10.37
CA ASN A 46 16.44 -7.60 -11.01
C ASN A 46 16.05 -7.12 -12.41
N SER A 47 15.71 -8.07 -13.28
CA SER A 47 15.15 -7.81 -14.62
C SER A 47 13.94 -8.70 -14.83
N ALA A 48 12.79 -8.10 -15.13
CA ALA A 48 11.52 -8.77 -15.45
C ALA A 48 10.47 -7.74 -15.92
N LEU A 49 9.37 -8.21 -16.50
CA LEU A 49 8.15 -7.42 -16.68
C LEU A 49 7.15 -7.79 -15.59
N ARG A 50 6.90 -6.89 -14.63
CA ARG A 50 5.94 -7.10 -13.54
C ARG A 50 4.56 -6.59 -13.96
N LYS A 51 3.54 -7.43 -13.90
CA LYS A 51 2.14 -7.05 -14.19
C LYS A 51 1.56 -6.30 -13.00
N VAL A 52 1.06 -5.11 -13.25
CA VAL A 52 0.53 -4.20 -12.21
C VAL A 52 -0.75 -3.56 -12.73
N ALA A 53 -1.73 -3.36 -11.85
CA ALA A 53 -2.92 -2.57 -12.12
C ALA A 53 -2.90 -1.27 -11.30
N ARG A 54 -3.31 -0.17 -11.92
CA ARG A 54 -3.74 1.03 -11.20
C ARG A 54 -5.21 0.80 -10.83
N ILE A 55 -5.53 0.91 -9.55
CA ILE A 55 -6.84 0.54 -8.97
C ILE A 55 -7.38 1.75 -8.23
N ARG A 56 -8.62 2.13 -8.52
CA ARG A 56 -9.39 3.08 -7.71
C ARG A 56 -10.23 2.31 -6.70
N LEU A 57 -9.90 2.44 -5.42
CA LEU A 57 -10.61 1.79 -4.32
C LEU A 57 -11.97 2.47 -4.07
N THR A 58 -12.86 1.79 -3.34
CA THR A 58 -14.17 2.35 -2.94
C THR A 58 -14.08 3.63 -2.11
N ASN A 59 -12.93 3.90 -1.47
CA ASN A 59 -12.68 5.15 -0.74
C ASN A 59 -12.03 6.24 -1.62
N SER A 60 -12.17 6.14 -2.94
CA SER A 60 -11.69 7.09 -3.96
C SER A 60 -10.16 7.26 -4.03
N GLN A 61 -9.39 6.45 -3.30
CA GLN A 61 -7.94 6.47 -3.40
C GLN A 61 -7.46 5.61 -4.56
N GLU A 62 -6.44 6.11 -5.26
CA GLU A 62 -5.78 5.38 -6.34
C GLU A 62 -4.49 4.74 -5.85
N VAL A 63 -4.36 3.45 -6.08
CA VAL A 63 -3.20 2.65 -5.66
C VAL A 63 -2.72 1.77 -6.80
N PHE A 64 -1.45 1.37 -6.73
CA PHE A 64 -0.91 0.33 -7.60
C PHE A 64 -1.00 -1.03 -6.90
N GLY A 65 -1.64 -2.00 -7.55
CA GLY A 65 -1.75 -3.39 -7.10
C GLY A 65 -0.95 -4.32 -8.00
N TYR A 66 -0.20 -5.24 -7.38
CA TYR A 66 0.48 -6.31 -8.11
C TYR A 66 -0.52 -7.40 -8.52
N ILE A 67 -0.37 -7.92 -9.73
CA ILE A 67 -1.19 -9.04 -10.22
C ILE A 67 -0.36 -10.33 -10.09
N PRO A 68 -0.66 -11.19 -9.09
CA PRO A 68 0.11 -12.42 -8.87
C PRO A 68 -0.19 -13.47 -9.96
N GLY A 69 0.69 -14.48 -10.05
CA GLY A 69 0.57 -15.58 -11.02
C GLY A 69 1.16 -15.29 -12.41
N GLU A 70 1.01 -16.23 -13.34
CA GLU A 70 1.61 -16.20 -14.69
C GLU A 70 0.73 -15.49 -15.73
N GLY A 71 -0.58 -15.76 -15.73
CA GLY A 71 -1.59 -15.09 -16.58
C GLY A 71 -2.43 -14.07 -15.82
N HIS A 72 -3.26 -13.32 -16.54
CA HIS A 72 -4.38 -12.52 -15.99
C HIS A 72 -5.37 -12.17 -17.10
N ASN A 73 -6.65 -11.99 -16.75
CA ASN A 73 -7.72 -11.56 -17.67
C ASN A 73 -8.28 -10.18 -17.26
N LEU A 74 -7.49 -9.35 -16.57
CA LEU A 74 -7.95 -8.03 -16.12
C LEU A 74 -7.92 -7.05 -17.28
N GLN A 75 -9.00 -6.30 -17.41
CA GLN A 75 -9.18 -5.23 -18.37
C GLN A 75 -9.43 -3.91 -17.63
N GLU A 76 -9.46 -2.80 -18.37
CA GLU A 76 -9.96 -1.54 -17.81
C GLU A 76 -11.39 -1.73 -17.28
N HIS A 77 -11.71 -1.10 -16.16
CA HIS A 77 -12.98 -1.19 -15.45
C HIS A 77 -13.30 -2.55 -14.81
N SER A 78 -12.37 -3.51 -14.82
CA SER A 78 -12.53 -4.75 -14.07
C SER A 78 -12.60 -4.49 -12.56
N VAL A 79 -13.54 -5.15 -11.90
CA VAL A 79 -13.73 -5.06 -10.44
C VAL A 79 -12.82 -6.10 -9.76
N VAL A 80 -12.02 -5.67 -8.80
CA VAL A 80 -11.04 -6.49 -8.07
C VAL A 80 -11.14 -6.29 -6.55
N LEU A 81 -10.58 -7.22 -5.77
CA LEU A 81 -10.47 -7.16 -4.31
C LEU A 81 -9.01 -7.02 -3.87
#